data_AF-A0A9E2RJM7-F1
#
_entry.id   AF-A0A9E2RJM7-F1
#
_cell.length_a   1.000
_cell.length_b   1.000
_cell.length_c   1.000
_cell.angle_alpha   90.00
_cell.angle_beta   90.00
_cell.angle_gamma   90.00
#
_symmetry.space_group_name_H-M   'P 1'
#
loop_
_entity.id
_entity.type
_entity.pdbx_description
1 polymer ?
#
loop_
_entity_poly.entity_id
_entity_poly.type
_entity_poly.pdbx_seq_one_letter_code
_entity_poly.pdbx_strand_id
1 'polypeptide(L)'
;FLLVPLGAIMYGVQGAFGGMILGYGLRLVAQHLAVAREASERGIPRRWALPMDELSILWRFSLPGMLNSLLWGPATWCAMAIIAHQPNGHAEVGVFSAANQWFSLLLFLPTVINQAAFPILTERFYAGAAKSAWKLFYGQVLVILGALTPLVLAIAVLSRYIMGVYGTEYGEKWLILVVVAIAAWFAAPQGPMGNLLLAHAKPWSWFVASLVWAGCLLFVVAIWRDHGALALAWGYVAAYAARGLYAFVRVYQLRINV
;
A
#
# COMPACT_ATOMS: atom_id res chain seq x y z
N PHE A 1 4.16 9.87 17.56
CA PHE A 1 4.67 8.49 17.66
C PHE A 1 5.06 8.10 19.09
N LEU A 2 5.79 8.93 19.85
CA LEU A 2 6.20 8.59 21.23
C LEU A 2 5.06 8.56 22.27
N LEU A 3 3.97 9.29 22.04
CA LEU A 3 2.86 9.41 22.99
C LEU A 3 2.07 8.11 23.18
N VAL A 4 2.00 7.25 22.16
CA VAL A 4 1.30 5.96 22.21
C VAL A 4 2.02 4.96 23.14
N PRO A 5 3.33 4.67 22.96
CA PRO A 5 4.04 3.78 23.89
C PRO A 5 4.16 4.38 25.30
N LEU A 6 4.32 5.70 25.45
CA LEU A 6 4.32 6.35 26.77
C LEU A 6 2.96 6.18 27.49
N GLY A 7 1.86 6.42 26.79
CA GLY A 7 0.53 6.18 27.32
C GLY A 7 0.29 4.71 27.68
N ALA A 8 0.79 3.79 26.84
CA ALA A 8 0.69 2.36 27.09
C ALA A 8 1.43 1.93 28.38
N ILE A 9 2.62 2.47 28.63
CA ILE A 9 3.40 2.18 29.84
C ILE A 9 2.68 2.70 31.10
N MET A 10 2.03 3.86 31.01
CA MET A 10 1.40 4.49 32.18
C MET A 10 0.01 3.93 32.54
N TYR A 11 -0.82 3.62 31.54
CA TYR A 11 -2.23 3.25 31.76
C TYR A 11 -2.69 2.07 30.87
N GLY A 12 -1.76 1.26 30.38
CA GLY A 12 -2.07 0.12 29.52
C GLY A 12 -2.81 0.53 28.24
N VAL A 13 -3.77 -0.27 27.82
CA VAL A 13 -4.50 -0.07 26.54
C VAL A 13 -5.22 1.28 26.49
N GLN A 14 -5.85 1.71 27.59
CA GLN A 14 -6.56 2.99 27.63
C GLN A 14 -5.59 4.17 27.48
N GLY A 15 -4.41 4.09 28.09
CA GLY A 15 -3.36 5.10 27.92
C GLY A 15 -2.81 5.16 26.49
N ALA A 16 -2.69 4.01 25.82
CA ALA A 16 -2.31 3.98 24.40
C ALA A 16 -3.33 4.73 23.52
N PHE A 17 -4.63 4.53 23.76
CA PHE A 17 -5.69 5.29 23.10
C PHE A 17 -5.61 6.80 23.41
N GLY A 18 -5.42 7.17 24.68
CA GLY A 18 -5.24 8.58 25.07
C GLY A 18 -4.03 9.23 24.38
N GLY A 19 -2.90 8.53 24.33
CA GLY A 19 -1.70 8.97 23.62
C GLY A 19 -1.91 9.11 22.11
N MET A 20 -2.74 8.25 21.51
CA MET A 20 -3.13 8.34 20.10
C MET A 20 -3.99 9.57 19.84
N ILE A 21 -5.01 9.83 20.66
CA ILE A 21 -5.87 11.03 20.56
C ILE A 21 -5.03 12.31 20.69
N LEU A 22 -4.20 12.40 21.73
CA LEU A 22 -3.32 13.55 21.95
C LEU A 22 -2.34 13.76 20.79
N GLY A 23 -1.75 12.68 20.28
CA GLY A 23 -0.85 12.74 19.14
C GLY A 23 -1.52 13.28 17.87
N TYR A 24 -2.75 12.85 17.56
CA TYR A 24 -3.51 13.38 16.45
C TYR A 24 -3.95 14.83 16.68
N GLY A 25 -4.34 15.19 17.91
CA GLY A 25 -4.71 16.56 18.27
C GLY A 25 -3.54 17.53 18.08
N LEU A 26 -2.36 17.20 18.59
CA LEU A 26 -1.15 18.02 18.39
C LEU A 26 -0.79 18.14 16.90
N ARG A 27 -0.89 17.03 16.15
CA ARG A 27 -0.65 17.04 14.70
C ARG A 27 -1.64 17.96 13.98
N LEU A 28 -2.92 17.90 14.33
CA LEU A 28 -3.96 18.76 13.75
C LEU A 28 -3.65 20.24 13.98
N VAL A 29 -3.29 20.61 15.21
CA VAL A 29 -2.92 21.99 15.56
C VAL A 29 -1.68 22.43 14.78
N ALA A 30 -0.60 21.64 14.80
CA ALA A 30 0.63 21.96 14.07
C ALA A 30 0.40 22.12 12.56
N GLN A 31 -0.36 21.20 11.95
CA GLN A 31 -0.72 21.28 10.53
C GLN A 31 -1.60 22.50 10.25
N HIS A 32 -2.58 22.80 11.10
CA HIS A 32 -3.45 23.96 10.92
C HIS A 32 -2.64 25.27 10.96
N LEU A 33 -1.72 25.41 11.91
CA LEU A 33 -0.85 26.58 12.03
C LEU A 33 0.09 26.72 10.82
N ALA A 34 0.71 25.63 10.38
CA ALA A 34 1.58 25.65 9.21
C ALA A 34 0.83 26.04 7.93
N VAL A 35 -0.35 25.45 7.70
CA VAL A 35 -1.20 25.79 6.55
C VAL A 35 -1.72 27.24 6.65
N ALA A 36 -2.06 27.72 7.86
CA ALA A 36 -2.46 29.10 8.08
C ALA A 36 -1.41 30.10 7.64
N ARG A 37 -0.17 29.86 8.09
CA ARG A 37 0.97 30.71 7.81
C ARG A 37 1.27 30.75 6.32
N GLU A 38 1.43 29.59 5.69
CA GLU A 38 1.78 29.50 4.27
C GLU A 38 0.67 30.09 3.37
N ALA A 39 -0.60 29.87 3.71
CA ALA A 39 -1.72 30.45 2.96
C ALA A 39 -1.73 31.98 3.08
N SER A 40 -1.43 32.53 4.25
CA SER A 40 -1.32 33.98 4.46
C SER A 40 -0.15 34.58 3.69
N GLU A 41 1.02 33.95 3.75
CA GLU A 41 2.23 34.42 3.04
C GLU A 41 2.05 34.41 1.52
N ARG A 42 1.24 33.48 0.98
CA ARG A 42 0.93 33.38 -0.45
C ARG A 42 -0.38 34.07 -0.88
N GLY A 43 -1.07 34.76 0.04
CA GLY A 43 -2.32 35.46 -0.27
C GLY A 43 -3.49 34.55 -0.67
N ILE A 44 -3.51 33.29 -0.25
CA ILE A 44 -4.57 32.33 -0.57
C ILE A 44 -5.76 32.55 0.39
N PRO A 45 -6.96 32.93 -0.11
CA PRO A 45 -8.10 33.21 0.75
C PRO A 45 -8.66 31.95 1.41
N ARG A 46 -8.91 32.00 2.72
CA ARG A 46 -9.56 30.92 3.47
C ARG A 46 -11.07 30.92 3.22
N ARG A 47 -11.52 30.19 2.20
CA ARG A 47 -12.93 29.97 1.92
C ARG A 47 -13.40 28.67 2.59
N TRP A 48 -14.48 28.76 3.35
CA TRP A 48 -15.09 27.62 4.05
C TRP A 48 -16.32 27.06 3.31
N ALA A 49 -16.72 27.68 2.20
CA ALA A 49 -17.79 27.21 1.33
C ALA A 49 -17.20 26.52 0.11
N LEU A 50 -17.57 25.25 -0.10
CA LEU A 50 -17.30 24.54 -1.35
C LEU A 50 -18.36 24.92 -2.38
N PRO A 51 -17.98 25.46 -3.54
CA PRO A 51 -18.95 25.75 -4.57
C PRO A 51 -19.47 24.43 -5.16
N MET A 52 -20.77 24.39 -5.52
CA MET A 52 -21.47 23.14 -5.88
C MET A 52 -20.94 22.49 -7.17
N ASP A 53 -20.29 23.26 -8.01
CA ASP A 53 -19.56 22.81 -9.21
C ASP A 53 -18.36 21.92 -8.88
N GLU A 54 -17.67 22.17 -7.76
CA GLU A 54 -16.54 21.37 -7.29
C GLU A 54 -16.97 20.06 -6.59
N LEU A 55 -18.24 19.90 -6.20
CA LEU A 55 -18.73 18.64 -5.61
C LEU A 55 -18.56 17.45 -6.55
N SER A 56 -18.56 17.68 -7.86
CA SER A 56 -18.31 16.64 -8.87
C SER A 56 -16.93 15.99 -8.72
N ILE A 57 -15.94 16.73 -8.20
CA ILE A 57 -14.57 16.24 -7.94
C ILE A 57 -14.60 15.20 -6.81
N LEU A 58 -15.46 15.38 -5.80
CA LEU A 58 -15.59 14.42 -4.70
C LEU A 58 -15.97 13.03 -5.23
N TRP A 59 -16.91 12.96 -6.17
CA TRP A 59 -17.36 11.69 -6.74
C TRP A 59 -16.41 11.14 -7.80
N ARG A 60 -15.81 12.01 -8.62
CA ARG A 60 -14.95 11.59 -9.73
C ARG A 60 -13.54 11.23 -9.31
N PHE A 61 -13.03 11.82 -8.22
CA PHE A 61 -11.64 11.69 -7.80
C PHE A 61 -11.50 11.23 -6.35
N SER A 62 -12.15 11.90 -5.39
CA SER A 62 -11.95 11.61 -3.97
C SER A 62 -12.57 10.28 -3.54
N LEU A 63 -13.79 9.97 -3.98
CA LEU A 63 -14.49 8.73 -3.66
C LEU A 63 -13.72 7.48 -4.11
N PRO A 64 -13.30 7.34 -5.39
CA PRO A 64 -12.53 6.18 -5.80
C PRO A 64 -11.17 6.09 -5.07
N GLY A 65 -10.54 7.23 -4.75
CA GLY A 65 -9.32 7.25 -3.93
C GLY A 65 -9.55 6.75 -2.50
N MET A 66 -10.65 7.18 -1.87
CA MET A 66 -11.06 6.74 -0.54
C MET A 66 -11.39 5.24 -0.54
N LEU A 67 -12.22 4.77 -1.48
CA LEU A 67 -12.60 3.36 -1.60
C LEU A 67 -11.38 2.48 -1.87
N ASN A 68 -10.46 2.93 -2.74
CA ASN A 68 -9.21 2.23 -3.00
C ASN A 68 -8.36 2.04 -1.73
N SER A 69 -8.30 3.08 -0.89
CA SER A 69 -7.54 3.05 0.36
C SER A 69 -8.24 2.20 1.42
N LEU A 70 -9.57 2.28 1.48
CA LEU A 70 -10.39 1.55 2.44
C LEU A 70 -10.38 0.05 2.16
N LEU A 71 -10.40 -0.38 0.88
CA LEU A 71 -10.58 -1.78 0.49
C LEU A 71 -9.50 -2.73 1.02
N TRP A 72 -8.26 -2.25 1.18
CA TRP A 72 -7.13 -3.09 1.57
C TRP A 72 -7.33 -3.72 2.97
N GLY A 73 -7.80 -2.95 3.94
CA GLY A 73 -7.97 -3.41 5.33
C GLY A 73 -8.99 -4.55 5.45
N PRO A 74 -10.26 -4.37 5.03
CA PRO A 74 -11.28 -5.41 5.07
C PRO A 74 -10.91 -6.64 4.26
N ALA A 75 -10.30 -6.49 3.08
CA ALA A 75 -9.92 -7.64 2.25
C ALA A 75 -8.84 -8.51 2.92
N THR A 76 -7.79 -7.89 3.48
CA THR A 76 -6.76 -8.63 4.22
C THR A 76 -7.33 -9.25 5.49
N TRP A 77 -8.17 -8.53 6.22
CA TRP A 77 -8.81 -9.03 7.43
C TRP A 77 -9.73 -10.22 7.14
N CYS A 78 -10.58 -10.14 6.11
CA CYS A 78 -11.42 -11.26 5.70
C CYS A 78 -10.58 -12.48 5.29
N ALA A 79 -9.50 -12.30 4.54
CA ALA A 79 -8.60 -13.38 4.18
C ALA A 79 -7.97 -14.04 5.42
N MET A 80 -7.48 -13.24 6.37
CA MET A 80 -6.92 -13.74 7.64
C MET A 80 -8.00 -14.42 8.48
N ALA A 81 -9.23 -13.91 8.49
CA ALA A 81 -10.36 -14.52 9.19
C ALA A 81 -10.72 -15.89 8.62
N ILE A 82 -10.71 -16.08 7.29
CA ILE A 82 -10.94 -17.40 6.67
C ILE A 82 -9.94 -18.44 7.20
N ILE A 83 -8.67 -18.07 7.31
CA ILE A 83 -7.62 -18.95 7.84
C ILE A 83 -7.73 -19.14 9.35
N ALA A 84 -8.06 -18.08 10.10
CA ALA A 84 -8.20 -18.16 11.55
C ALA A 84 -9.26 -19.19 11.99
N HIS A 85 -10.31 -19.40 11.19
CA HIS A 85 -11.35 -20.40 11.45
C HIS A 85 -10.98 -21.84 11.00
N GLN A 86 -9.76 -22.08 10.53
CA GLN A 86 -9.24 -23.42 10.25
C GLN A 86 -8.62 -24.05 11.52
N PRO A 87 -8.44 -25.38 11.58
CA PRO A 87 -7.67 -26.02 12.64
C PRO A 87 -6.27 -25.40 12.75
N ASN A 88 -5.85 -25.02 13.96
CA ASN A 88 -4.59 -24.28 14.22
C ASN A 88 -4.46 -22.92 13.47
N GLY A 89 -5.57 -22.37 12.97
CA GLY A 89 -5.61 -21.18 12.12
C GLY A 89 -4.99 -19.92 12.74
N HIS A 90 -5.13 -19.72 14.05
CA HIS A 90 -4.52 -18.58 14.72
C HIS A 90 -2.98 -18.61 14.69
N ALA A 91 -2.37 -19.79 14.79
CA ALA A 91 -0.92 -19.93 14.68
C ALA A 91 -0.46 -19.63 13.25
N GLU A 92 -1.19 -20.09 12.24
CA GLU A 92 -0.93 -19.76 10.83
C GLU A 92 -1.03 -18.26 10.55
N VAL A 93 -2.07 -17.61 11.08
CA VAL A 93 -2.21 -16.15 10.97
C VAL A 93 -1.05 -15.42 11.65
N GLY A 94 -0.54 -15.94 12.78
CA GLY A 94 0.66 -15.41 13.45
C GLY A 94 1.91 -15.49 12.58
N VAL A 95 2.16 -16.65 11.96
CA VAL A 95 3.29 -16.86 11.06
C VAL A 95 3.21 -15.94 9.83
N PHE A 96 2.03 -15.85 9.21
CA PHE A 96 1.82 -14.93 8.09
C PHE A 96 2.03 -13.48 8.51
N SER A 97 1.54 -13.08 9.70
CA SER A 97 1.71 -11.72 10.22
C SER A 97 3.19 -11.37 10.45
N ALA A 98 4.00 -12.32 10.92
CA ALA A 98 5.45 -12.15 11.02
C ALA A 98 6.08 -11.91 9.64
N ALA A 99 5.74 -12.74 8.64
CA ALA A 99 6.22 -12.55 7.27
C ALA A 99 5.74 -11.23 6.64
N ASN A 100 4.51 -10.80 6.92
CA ASN A 100 3.91 -9.58 6.37
C ASN A 100 4.57 -8.28 6.91
N GLN A 101 5.30 -8.35 8.03
CA GLN A 101 6.14 -7.23 8.46
C GLN A 101 7.29 -6.99 7.46
N TRP A 102 7.88 -8.06 6.95
CA TRP A 102 8.92 -7.98 5.91
C TRP A 102 8.38 -7.52 4.57
N PHE A 103 7.14 -7.90 4.21
CA PHE A 103 6.44 -7.32 3.07
C PHE A 103 6.36 -5.78 3.18
N SER A 104 5.94 -5.29 4.35
CA SER A 104 5.83 -3.86 4.61
C SER A 104 7.19 -3.15 4.54
N LEU A 105 8.24 -3.79 5.07
CA LEU A 105 9.62 -3.30 5.01
C LEU A 105 10.15 -3.24 3.58
N LEU A 106 9.91 -4.27 2.77
CA LEU A 106 10.28 -4.30 1.35
C LEU A 106 9.61 -3.19 0.54
N LEU A 107 8.35 -2.87 0.85
CA LEU A 107 7.60 -1.80 0.19
C LEU A 107 7.87 -0.40 0.73
N PHE A 108 8.70 -0.25 1.76
CA PHE A 108 9.06 1.06 2.30
C PHE A 108 9.80 1.91 1.26
N LEU A 109 10.85 1.38 0.64
CA LEU A 109 11.65 2.10 -0.34
C LEU A 109 10.83 2.53 -1.59
N PRO A 110 10.05 1.64 -2.23
CA PRO A 110 9.13 2.04 -3.31
C PRO A 110 8.18 3.16 -2.89
N THR A 111 7.64 3.10 -1.68
CA THR A 111 6.70 4.12 -1.16
C THR A 111 7.34 5.50 -1.08
N VAL A 112 8.59 5.59 -0.61
CA VAL A 112 9.32 6.86 -0.53
C VAL A 112 9.55 7.45 -1.93
N ILE A 113 9.99 6.62 -2.88
CA ILE A 113 10.22 7.04 -4.28
C ILE A 113 8.93 7.55 -4.91
N ASN A 114 7.79 6.89 -4.64
CA ASN A 114 6.50 7.25 -5.24
C ASN A 114 5.94 8.58 -4.73
N GLN A 115 6.19 8.95 -3.47
CA GLN A 115 5.69 10.21 -2.90
C GLN A 115 6.26 11.45 -3.60
N ALA A 116 7.54 11.41 -4.00
CA ALA A 116 8.17 12.52 -4.70
C ALA A 116 7.78 12.61 -6.18
N ALA A 117 7.46 11.47 -6.82
CA ALA A 117 7.28 11.42 -8.25
C ALA A 117 5.89 11.80 -8.75
N PHE A 118 4.86 11.64 -7.93
CA PHE A 118 3.49 11.96 -8.35
C PHE A 118 3.31 13.44 -8.77
N PRO A 119 3.79 14.44 -7.99
CA PRO A 119 3.73 15.84 -8.40
C PRO A 119 4.51 16.11 -9.70
N ILE A 120 5.72 15.56 -9.84
CA ILE A 120 6.58 15.75 -11.02
C ILE A 120 5.94 15.15 -12.28
N LEU A 121 5.34 13.96 -12.17
CA LEU A 121 4.61 13.33 -13.28
C LEU A 121 3.46 14.22 -13.73
N THR A 122 2.67 14.71 -12.78
CA THR A 122 1.52 15.57 -13.03
C THR A 122 1.96 16.85 -13.75
N GLU A 123 2.95 17.56 -13.20
CA GLU A 123 3.52 18.77 -13.81
C GLU A 123 4.00 18.54 -15.25
N ARG A 124 4.76 17.46 -15.50
CA ARG A 124 5.30 17.17 -16.83
C ARG A 124 4.23 16.83 -17.87
N PHE A 125 3.13 16.18 -17.47
CA PHE A 125 2.01 15.95 -18.39
C PHE A 125 1.29 17.26 -18.72
N TYR A 126 1.07 18.14 -17.73
CA TYR A 126 0.45 19.45 -17.98
C TYR A 126 1.34 20.37 -18.83
N ALA A 127 2.67 20.29 -18.70
CA ALA A 127 3.62 21.03 -19.52
C ALA A 127 3.80 20.48 -20.95
N GLY A 128 3.01 19.48 -21.38
CA GLY A 128 3.11 18.86 -22.70
C GLY A 128 4.35 17.97 -22.90
N ALA A 129 5.12 17.69 -21.84
CA ALA A 129 6.37 16.93 -21.90
C ALA A 129 6.15 15.42 -21.73
N ALA A 130 5.18 14.84 -22.45
CA ALA A 130 4.74 13.44 -22.27
C ALA A 130 5.88 12.41 -22.38
N LYS A 131 6.80 12.56 -23.34
CA LYS A 131 7.99 11.68 -23.49
C LYS A 131 8.86 11.69 -22.22
N SER A 132 8.99 12.84 -21.58
CA SER A 132 9.76 13.02 -20.34
C SER A 132 9.06 12.38 -19.14
N ALA A 133 7.73 12.47 -19.07
CA ALA A 133 6.93 11.79 -18.04
C ALA A 133 7.00 10.26 -18.16
N TRP A 134 6.92 9.72 -19.38
CA TRP A 134 7.10 8.28 -19.61
C TRP A 134 8.51 7.79 -19.27
N LYS A 135 9.54 8.57 -19.61
CA LYS A 135 10.93 8.27 -19.22
C LYS A 135 11.09 8.23 -17.70
N LEU A 136 10.45 9.16 -16.99
CA LEU A 136 10.43 9.17 -15.53
C LEU A 136 9.76 7.89 -14.99
N PHE A 137 8.58 7.53 -15.49
CA PHE A 137 7.88 6.31 -15.09
C PHE A 137 8.73 5.04 -15.27
N TYR A 138 9.31 4.82 -16.45
CA TYR A 138 10.15 3.64 -16.69
C TYR A 138 11.41 3.65 -15.84
N GLY A 139 12.02 4.83 -15.65
CA GLY A 139 13.16 4.99 -14.74
C GLY A 139 12.82 4.61 -13.31
N GLN A 140 11.66 5.03 -12.79
CA GLN A 140 11.20 4.65 -11.47
C GLN A 140 10.99 3.14 -11.33
N VAL A 141 10.31 2.52 -12.29
CA VAL A 141 10.09 1.07 -12.29
C VAL A 141 11.41 0.32 -12.31
N LEU A 142 12.37 0.75 -13.13
CA LEU A 142 13.70 0.14 -13.20
C LEU A 142 14.48 0.28 -11.89
N VAL A 143 14.48 1.47 -11.28
CA VAL A 143 15.15 1.71 -9.98
C VAL A 143 14.50 0.87 -8.87
N ILE A 144 13.17 0.83 -8.82
CA ILE A 144 12.43 0.04 -7.83
C ILE A 144 12.75 -1.45 -7.99
N LEU A 145 12.62 -2.01 -9.19
CA LEU A 145 12.89 -3.43 -9.42
C LEU A 145 14.37 -3.77 -9.24
N GLY A 146 15.28 -2.89 -9.69
CA GLY A 146 16.72 -3.06 -9.55
C GLY A 146 17.17 -3.06 -8.08
N ALA A 147 16.57 -2.20 -7.24
CA ALA A 147 16.86 -2.17 -5.80
C ALA A 147 16.18 -3.32 -5.05
N LEU A 148 14.95 -3.69 -5.44
CA LEU A 148 14.15 -4.65 -4.67
C LEU A 148 14.50 -6.11 -4.97
N THR A 149 14.86 -6.43 -6.21
CA THR A 149 15.23 -7.80 -6.61
C THR A 149 16.35 -8.41 -5.74
N PRO A 150 17.50 -7.74 -5.52
CA PRO A 150 18.55 -8.30 -4.66
C PRO A 150 18.09 -8.43 -3.20
N LEU A 151 17.25 -7.52 -2.70
CA LEU A 151 16.70 -7.62 -1.34
C LEU A 151 15.77 -8.83 -1.19
N VAL A 152 14.90 -9.08 -2.17
CA VAL A 152 14.02 -10.25 -2.18
C VAL A 152 14.83 -11.55 -2.24
N LEU A 153 15.88 -11.59 -3.06
CA LEU A 153 16.79 -12.75 -3.12
C LEU A 153 17.53 -12.97 -1.79
N ALA A 154 18.04 -11.90 -1.16
CA ALA A 154 18.69 -11.99 0.14
C ALA A 154 17.74 -12.49 1.22
N ILE A 155 16.51 -11.98 1.28
CA ILE A 155 15.47 -12.46 2.20
C ILE A 155 15.11 -13.92 1.90
N ALA A 156 15.04 -14.32 0.64
CA ALA A 156 14.73 -15.70 0.28
C ALA A 156 15.78 -16.68 0.84
N VAL A 157 17.07 -16.36 0.67
CA VAL A 157 18.20 -17.15 1.20
C VAL A 157 18.24 -17.14 2.72
N LEU A 158 18.01 -15.98 3.34
CA LEU A 158 18.09 -15.82 4.81
C LEU A 158 16.77 -16.13 5.54
N SER A 159 15.72 -16.53 4.82
CA SER A 159 14.35 -16.62 5.33
C SER A 159 14.23 -17.51 6.56
N ARG A 160 14.94 -18.65 6.60
CA ARG A 160 14.96 -19.56 7.75
C ARG A 160 15.55 -18.92 9.00
N TYR A 161 16.65 -18.19 8.86
CA TYR A 161 17.28 -17.49 9.98
C TYR A 161 16.41 -16.33 10.46
N ILE A 162 15.89 -15.53 9.53
CA ILE A 162 15.00 -14.40 9.82
C ILE A 162 13.77 -14.88 10.60
N MET A 163 13.07 -15.90 10.08
CA MET A 163 11.89 -16.45 10.74
C MET A 163 12.24 -17.14 12.06
N GLY A 164 13.43 -17.75 12.17
CA GLY A 164 13.92 -18.35 13.41
C GLY A 164 14.06 -17.36 14.58
N VAL A 165 14.28 -16.06 14.31
CA VAL A 165 14.31 -15.01 15.36
C VAL A 165 12.94 -14.86 16.04
N TYR A 166 11.85 -15.13 15.33
CA TYR A 166 10.49 -15.08 15.88
C TYR A 166 10.13 -16.35 16.68
N GLY A 167 10.93 -17.40 16.56
CA GLY A 167 10.73 -18.70 17.22
C GLY A 167 11.12 -19.86 16.32
N THR A 168 11.43 -21.01 16.91
CA THR A 168 11.83 -22.22 16.18
C THR A 168 10.73 -22.70 15.23
N GLU A 169 9.47 -22.71 15.67
CA GLU A 169 8.29 -23.08 14.87
C GLU A 169 8.09 -22.16 13.65
N TYR A 170 8.50 -20.88 13.75
CA TYR A 170 8.45 -19.93 12.64
C TYR A 170 9.56 -20.23 11.63
N GLY A 171 10.75 -20.62 12.11
CA GLY A 171 11.88 -21.01 11.27
C GLY A 171 11.59 -22.21 10.36
N GLU A 172 10.78 -23.17 10.82
CA GLU A 172 10.34 -24.30 9.98
C GLU A 172 9.41 -23.85 8.84
N LYS A 173 8.71 -22.74 9.04
CA LYS A 173 7.77 -22.11 8.12
C LYS A 173 8.38 -21.01 7.25
N TRP A 174 9.71 -21.05 7.07
CA TRP A 174 10.49 -20.07 6.29
C TRP A 174 9.96 -19.80 4.88
N LEU A 175 9.35 -20.81 4.23
CA LEU A 175 8.82 -20.68 2.86
C LEU A 175 7.76 -19.57 2.75
N ILE A 176 6.98 -19.32 3.80
CA ILE A 176 5.96 -18.27 3.80
C ILE A 176 6.60 -16.90 3.62
N LEU A 177 7.74 -16.64 4.25
CA LEU A 177 8.48 -15.38 4.06
C LEU A 177 9.00 -15.24 2.63
N VAL A 178 9.48 -16.33 2.02
CA VAL A 178 9.94 -16.32 0.62
C VAL A 178 8.79 -15.93 -0.32
N VAL A 179 7.63 -16.58 -0.19
CA VAL A 179 6.47 -16.32 -1.04
C VAL A 179 5.92 -14.91 -0.81
N VAL A 180 5.91 -14.43 0.43
CA VAL A 180 5.53 -13.05 0.76
C VAL A 180 6.52 -12.03 0.17
N ALA A 181 7.82 -12.32 0.15
CA ALA A 181 8.82 -11.46 -0.51
C ALA A 181 8.62 -11.41 -2.03
N ILE A 182 8.23 -12.52 -2.65
CA ILE A 182 7.83 -12.56 -4.07
C ILE A 182 6.58 -11.70 -4.29
N ALA A 183 5.60 -11.75 -3.40
CA ALA A 183 4.42 -10.88 -3.49
C ALA A 183 4.80 -9.39 -3.43
N ALA A 184 5.77 -9.02 -2.58
CA ALA A 184 6.27 -7.64 -2.50
C ALA A 184 6.93 -7.20 -3.82
N TRP A 185 7.65 -8.11 -4.48
CA TRP A 185 8.22 -7.86 -5.80
C TRP A 185 7.15 -7.52 -6.85
N PHE A 186 6.04 -8.27 -6.88
CA PHE A 186 4.90 -7.94 -7.75
C PHE A 186 4.19 -6.64 -7.36
N ALA A 187 4.11 -6.32 -6.07
CA ALA A 187 3.43 -5.14 -5.55
C ALA A 187 4.19 -3.83 -5.84
N ALA A 188 5.52 -3.86 -5.76
CA ALA A 188 6.37 -2.67 -5.82
C ALA A 188 6.21 -1.79 -7.07
N PRO A 189 6.18 -2.31 -8.31
CA PRO A 189 6.04 -1.47 -9.51
C PRO A 189 4.61 -0.92 -9.70
N GLN A 190 3.65 -1.29 -8.85
CA GLN A 190 2.26 -0.87 -8.99
C GLN A 190 2.04 0.57 -8.52
N GLY A 191 2.84 1.08 -7.59
CA GLY A 191 2.79 2.48 -7.15
C GLY A 191 2.94 3.47 -8.32
N PRO A 192 4.01 3.36 -9.14
CA PRO A 192 4.16 4.17 -10.36
C PRO A 192 2.98 4.05 -11.34
N MET A 193 2.42 2.84 -11.51
CA MET A 193 1.26 2.62 -12.39
C MET A 193 0.01 3.33 -11.88
N GLY A 194 -0.23 3.29 -10.57
CA GLY A 194 -1.30 4.03 -9.92
C GLY A 194 -1.14 5.53 -10.10
N ASN A 195 0.09 6.05 -9.92
CA ASN A 195 0.40 7.47 -10.12
C ASN A 195 0.10 7.93 -11.56
N LEU A 196 0.43 7.13 -12.58
CA LEU A 196 0.08 7.43 -13.98
C LEU A 196 -1.43 7.47 -14.20
N LEU A 197 -2.17 6.48 -13.68
CA LEU A 197 -3.64 6.46 -13.81
C LEU A 197 -4.28 7.67 -13.14
N LEU A 198 -3.77 8.09 -11.98
CA LEU A 198 -4.23 9.28 -11.27
C LEU A 198 -3.88 10.57 -12.03
N ALA A 199 -2.67 10.68 -12.58
CA ALA A 199 -2.25 11.83 -13.38
C ALA A 199 -3.10 12.02 -14.65
N HIS A 200 -3.62 10.93 -15.22
CA HIS A 200 -4.56 10.96 -16.34
C HIS A 200 -6.04 11.05 -15.92
N ALA A 201 -6.34 11.42 -14.67
CA ALA A 201 -7.70 11.51 -14.14
C ALA A 201 -8.54 10.21 -14.30
N LYS A 202 -7.89 9.04 -14.15
CA LYS A 202 -8.54 7.71 -14.16
C LYS A 202 -8.52 6.98 -12.80
N PRO A 203 -8.91 7.61 -11.68
CA PRO A 203 -8.90 6.99 -10.35
C PRO A 203 -9.86 5.80 -10.25
N TRP A 204 -10.98 5.79 -10.98
CA TRP A 204 -11.88 4.63 -11.05
C TRP A 204 -11.20 3.39 -11.63
N SER A 205 -10.33 3.57 -12.63
CA SER A 205 -9.55 2.45 -13.17
C SER A 205 -8.62 1.86 -12.11
N TRP A 206 -8.07 2.70 -11.23
CA TRP A 206 -7.23 2.26 -10.14
C TRP A 206 -8.03 1.54 -9.04
N PHE A 207 -9.23 2.03 -8.72
CA PHE A 207 -10.15 1.35 -7.82
C PHE A 207 -10.54 -0.05 -8.34
N VAL A 208 -10.85 -0.19 -9.63
CA VAL A 208 -11.12 -1.51 -10.24
C VAL A 208 -9.91 -2.43 -10.12
N ALA A 209 -8.69 -1.93 -10.29
CA ALA A 209 -7.48 -2.71 -10.07
C ALA A 209 -7.39 -3.25 -8.63
N SER A 210 -7.83 -2.46 -7.64
CA SER A 210 -7.91 -2.88 -6.24
C SER A 210 -9.04 -3.86 -5.96
N LEU A 211 -10.16 -3.79 -6.69
CA LEU A 211 -11.21 -4.83 -6.64
C LEU A 211 -10.71 -6.17 -7.20
N VAL A 212 -9.97 -6.14 -8.32
CA VAL A 212 -9.31 -7.33 -8.89
C VAL A 212 -8.37 -7.96 -7.86
N TRP A 213 -7.57 -7.14 -7.18
CA TRP A 213 -6.71 -7.58 -6.10
C TRP A 213 -7.49 -8.25 -4.96
N ALA A 214 -8.50 -7.57 -4.42
CA ALA A 214 -9.28 -8.08 -3.28
C ALA A 214 -10.03 -9.36 -3.63
N GLY A 215 -10.68 -9.41 -4.80
CA GLY A 215 -11.38 -10.60 -5.29
C GLY A 215 -10.44 -11.78 -5.49
N CYS A 216 -9.27 -11.56 -6.11
CA CYS A 216 -8.28 -12.62 -6.32
C CYS A 216 -7.70 -13.14 -5.00
N LEU A 217 -7.39 -12.24 -4.05
CA LEU A 217 -6.91 -12.61 -2.72
C LEU A 217 -7.92 -13.53 -2.02
N LEU A 218 -9.18 -13.10 -1.92
CA LEU A 218 -10.22 -13.87 -1.23
C LEU A 218 -10.52 -15.18 -1.94
N PHE A 219 -10.51 -15.19 -3.28
CA PHE A 219 -10.73 -16.39 -4.07
C PHE A 219 -9.64 -17.45 -3.81
N VAL A 220 -8.37 -17.08 -3.91
CA VAL A 220 -7.26 -18.01 -3.67
C VAL A 220 -7.27 -18.52 -2.23
N VAL A 221 -7.45 -17.62 -1.26
CA VAL A 221 -7.48 -17.99 0.16
C VAL A 221 -8.67 -18.90 0.48
N ALA A 222 -9.85 -18.66 -0.12
CA ALA A 222 -11.03 -19.50 0.10
C ALA A 222 -10.84 -20.93 -0.42
N ILE A 223 -10.22 -21.11 -1.59
CA ILE A 223 -9.99 -22.43 -2.19
C ILE A 223 -8.84 -23.17 -1.50
N TRP A 224 -7.78 -22.47 -1.12
CA TRP A 224 -6.59 -23.07 -0.51
C TRP A 224 -6.55 -22.99 1.01
N ARG A 225 -7.68 -22.67 1.67
CA ARG A 225 -7.73 -22.38 3.12
C ARG A 225 -7.08 -23.45 4.00
N ASP A 226 -7.14 -24.71 3.60
CA ASP A 226 -6.59 -25.86 4.35
C ASP A 226 -5.04 -25.82 4.44
N HIS A 227 -4.37 -24.99 3.62
CA HIS A 227 -2.91 -24.78 3.63
C HIS A 227 -2.46 -23.64 4.56
N GLY A 228 -3.37 -23.07 5.36
CA GLY A 228 -3.02 -22.10 6.39
C GLY A 228 -2.32 -20.84 5.85
N ALA A 229 -1.16 -20.52 6.40
CA ALA A 229 -0.40 -19.31 6.04
C ALA A 229 0.10 -19.30 4.58
N LEU A 230 0.30 -20.47 3.96
CA LEU A 230 0.67 -20.55 2.55
C LEU A 230 -0.45 -20.07 1.63
N ALA A 231 -1.72 -20.30 2.01
CA ALA A 231 -2.86 -19.80 1.26
C ALA A 231 -2.88 -18.27 1.20
N LEU A 232 -2.55 -17.61 2.32
CA LEU A 232 -2.41 -16.16 2.40
C LEU A 232 -1.23 -15.66 1.55
N ALA A 233 -0.07 -16.31 1.66
CA ALA A 233 1.12 -15.91 0.94
C ALA A 233 0.93 -16.02 -0.59
N TRP A 234 0.43 -17.15 -1.08
CA TRP A 234 0.11 -17.32 -2.50
C TRP A 234 -1.07 -16.47 -2.94
N GLY A 235 -2.05 -16.24 -2.07
CA GLY A 235 -3.13 -15.29 -2.30
C GLY A 235 -2.61 -13.88 -2.55
N TYR A 236 -1.61 -13.43 -1.79
CA TYR A 236 -0.93 -12.15 -2.03
C TYR A 236 -0.21 -12.13 -3.38
N VAL A 237 0.58 -13.17 -3.71
CA VAL A 237 1.27 -13.26 -5.02
C VAL A 237 0.27 -13.15 -6.17
N ALA A 238 -0.79 -13.98 -6.14
CA ALA A 238 -1.80 -14.02 -7.17
C ALA A 238 -2.55 -12.67 -7.28
N ALA A 239 -2.96 -12.10 -6.15
CA ALA A 239 -3.68 -10.84 -6.10
C ALA A 239 -2.84 -9.68 -6.65
N TYR A 240 -1.58 -9.56 -6.24
CA TYR A 240 -0.69 -8.52 -6.75
C TYR A 240 -0.33 -8.75 -8.21
N ALA A 241 -0.09 -9.99 -8.66
CA ALA A 241 0.14 -10.29 -10.07
C ALA A 241 -1.08 -9.91 -10.93
N ALA A 242 -2.30 -10.29 -10.51
CA ALA A 242 -3.54 -9.97 -11.23
C ALA A 242 -3.80 -8.47 -11.31
N ARG A 243 -3.65 -7.74 -10.20
CA ARG A 243 -3.74 -6.27 -10.16
C ARG A 243 -2.69 -5.61 -11.03
N GLY A 244 -1.45 -6.08 -10.95
CA GLY A 244 -0.33 -5.58 -11.73
C GLY A 244 -0.57 -5.74 -13.23
N LEU A 245 -1.05 -6.91 -13.66
CA LEU A 245 -1.42 -7.18 -15.05
C LEU A 245 -2.53 -6.24 -15.53
N TYR A 246 -3.61 -6.12 -14.75
CA TYR A 246 -4.70 -5.19 -15.08
C TYR A 246 -4.20 -3.75 -15.20
N ALA A 247 -3.44 -3.28 -14.21
CA ALA A 247 -2.88 -1.92 -14.20
C ALA A 247 -1.94 -1.70 -15.40
N PHE A 248 -1.09 -2.68 -15.73
CA PHE A 248 -0.19 -2.62 -16.87
C PHE A 248 -0.95 -2.48 -18.19
N VAL A 249 -2.01 -3.27 -18.42
CA VAL A 249 -2.84 -3.16 -19.63
C VAL A 249 -3.47 -1.77 -19.74
N ARG A 250 -3.96 -1.20 -18.63
CA ARG A 250 -4.57 0.14 -18.61
C ARG A 250 -3.54 1.25 -18.86
N VAL A 251 -2.34 1.11 -18.32
CA VAL A 251 -1.23 2.05 -18.57
C VAL A 251 -0.75 1.95 -20.02
N TYR A 252 -0.66 0.74 -20.58
CA TYR A 252 -0.29 0.54 -21.98
C TYR A 252 -1.30 1.17 -22.95
N GLN A 253 -2.61 1.03 -22.67
CA GLN A 253 -3.66 1.72 -23.43
C GLN A 253 -3.54 3.25 -23.34
N LEU A 254 -3.12 3.81 -22.21
CA LEU A 254 -2.87 5.25 -22.10
C LEU A 254 -1.73 5.70 -23.02
N ARG A 255 -0.65 4.91 -23.10
CA ARG A 255 0.51 5.24 -23.93
C ARG A 255 0.20 5.26 -25.43
N ILE A 256 -0.70 4.40 -25.91
CA ILE A 256 -1.07 4.34 -27.34
C ILE A 256 -1.93 5.55 -27.75
N ASN A 257 -2.70 6.10 -26.81
CA ASN A 257 -3.64 7.18 -27.09
C ASN A 257 -3.04 8.60 -26.91
N VAL A 258 -1.75 8.71 -26.57
CA VAL A 258 -1.01 9.96 -26.34
C VAL A 258 0.15 10.05 -27.32
#